data_AF-A0A3B1E7X6-F1
#
_entry.id   AF-A0A3B1E7X6-F1
#
_cell.length_a   1.000
_cell.length_b   1.000
_cell.length_c   1.000
_cell.angle_alpha   90.00
_cell.angle_beta   90.00
_cell.angle_gamma   90.00
#
_symmetry.space_group_name_H-M   'P 1'
#
loop_
_entity.id
_entity.type
_entity.pdbx_description
1 polymer ?
#
loop_
_entity_poly.entity_id
_entity_poly.type
_entity_poly.pdbx_seq_one_letter_code
_entity_poly.pdbx_strand_id
1 'polypeptide(L)'
;MDDRRRRRLAKESDETVSNNAASEKITKPESPCSKAEQISARKRLRRHFPLRKLISQRKWKVVTAACLAIVSSVLVVLSGFYSEWVSLNLGVGFSTFANPLSGKLAMAATGCWLMLSGQLALLTWWVRSNSLSDFEGKYRIWPYASLAMFLASFGIMTDAHQAFSATFQLLFHTSFWKQEVISWLAPTLAISFSLLAGLHREMRDCRSSHLLLLFSACSASVAAFLSLELVLPYNMQYPALVQASLILISAASLFSSMLLHTRYVIHESAEAPRKRTSLFKRIAHLLPKRKKTKPPTEAKTSTRKKRASKKKQATEKATTPKKKPTRKRAIPEIKLTPQNQSTPQEEIQEEVEVIETPEPQPEPVIEQPEAITFEPVDSNSLKGLSKKERRKIRKQAREQQREEQHDGRRSA
;
A
#
# COMPACT_ATOMS: atom_id res chain seq x y z
N MET A 1 -22.98 2.61 17.86
CA MET A 1 -22.37 3.90 18.30
C MET A 1 -22.27 4.79 17.07
N ASP A 2 -23.01 5.90 17.03
CA ASP A 2 -23.13 6.73 15.83
C ASP A 2 -21.80 7.34 15.39
N ASP A 3 -21.39 6.97 14.17
CA ASP A 3 -20.21 7.49 13.49
C ASP A 3 -20.27 9.03 13.34
N ARG A 4 -21.51 9.57 13.30
CA ARG A 4 -21.80 11.00 13.30
C ARG A 4 -21.40 11.68 14.63
N ARG A 5 -21.60 11.01 15.78
CA ARG A 5 -21.22 11.52 17.10
C ARG A 5 -19.70 11.50 17.29
N ARG A 6 -19.02 10.43 16.85
CA ARG A 6 -17.55 10.36 16.85
C ARG A 6 -16.91 11.48 16.01
N ARG A 7 -17.47 11.79 14.83
CA ARG A 7 -16.96 12.88 13.97
C ARG A 7 -17.18 14.26 14.56
N ARG A 8 -18.24 14.48 15.35
CA ARG A 8 -18.45 15.76 16.06
C ARG A 8 -17.40 15.97 17.15
N LEU A 9 -17.13 14.95 17.95
CA LEU A 9 -16.14 15.03 19.03
C LEU A 9 -14.71 15.29 18.51
N ALA A 10 -14.33 14.71 17.37
CA ALA A 10 -13.01 14.97 16.77
C ALA A 10 -12.89 16.38 16.16
N LYS A 11 -13.98 16.96 15.64
CA LYS A 11 -13.97 18.33 15.13
C LYS A 11 -13.94 19.36 16.25
N GLU A 12 -14.67 19.13 17.33
CA GLU A 12 -14.65 20.02 18.52
C GLU A 12 -13.25 20.10 19.14
N SER A 13 -12.46 19.02 19.13
CA SER A 13 -11.08 19.06 19.61
C SER A 13 -10.12 19.86 18.71
N ASP A 14 -10.33 19.87 17.38
CA ASP A 14 -9.47 20.64 16.47
C ASP A 14 -9.86 22.13 16.44
N GLU A 15 -11.16 22.45 16.53
CA GLU A 15 -11.64 23.84 16.55
C GLU A 15 -11.26 24.57 17.85
N THR A 16 -11.29 23.88 19.00
CA THR A 16 -10.83 24.46 20.28
C THR A 16 -9.33 24.77 20.28
N VAL A 17 -8.50 23.95 19.60
CA VAL A 17 -7.06 24.21 19.46
C VAL A 17 -6.80 25.34 18.45
N SER A 18 -7.56 25.40 17.35
CA SER A 18 -7.38 26.44 16.32
C SER A 18 -7.83 27.83 16.78
N ASN A 19 -8.89 27.94 17.59
CA ASN A 19 -9.35 29.24 18.10
C ASN A 19 -8.41 29.83 19.16
N ASN A 20 -7.69 28.99 19.92
CA ASN A 20 -6.68 29.44 20.87
C ASN A 20 -5.32 29.76 20.20
N ALA A 21 -5.08 29.30 18.96
CA ALA A 21 -3.82 29.53 18.24
C ALA A 21 -3.69 30.95 17.65
N ALA A 22 -4.76 31.74 17.62
CA ALA A 22 -4.71 33.12 17.15
C ALA A 22 -4.21 34.11 18.23
N SER A 23 -4.19 33.73 19.51
CA SER A 23 -3.97 34.69 20.60
C SER A 23 -2.62 34.65 21.31
N GLU A 24 -1.75 33.64 21.14
CA GLU A 24 -0.46 33.67 21.84
C GLU A 24 0.64 32.91 21.12
N LYS A 25 1.54 33.67 20.51
CA LYS A 25 2.78 33.21 19.90
C LYS A 25 3.86 33.01 20.98
N ILE A 26 3.55 32.25 22.03
CA ILE A 26 4.53 31.84 23.03
C ILE A 26 4.89 30.38 22.75
N THR A 27 6.12 30.19 22.29
CA THR A 27 6.81 28.91 22.13
C THR A 27 6.91 28.20 23.49
N LYS A 28 5.83 27.55 23.95
CA LYS A 28 5.90 26.57 25.02
C LYS A 28 6.52 25.27 24.47
N PRO A 29 7.55 24.71 25.13
CA PRO A 29 8.10 23.43 24.73
C PRO A 29 7.01 22.35 24.88
N GLU A 30 6.70 21.65 23.79
CA GLU A 30 5.83 20.47 23.81
C GLU A 30 6.28 19.54 24.95
N SER A 31 5.43 19.34 25.95
CA SER A 31 5.77 18.47 27.06
C SER A 31 5.99 17.03 26.52
N PRO A 32 7.08 16.35 26.92
CA PRO A 32 7.39 14.99 26.45
C PRO A 32 6.33 13.94 26.85
N CYS A 33 5.40 14.29 27.74
CA CYS A 33 4.39 13.38 28.28
C CYS A 33 3.35 12.93 27.24
N SER A 34 2.98 13.78 26.27
CA SER A 34 1.88 13.43 25.32
C SER A 34 2.28 12.33 24.32
N LYS A 35 3.57 12.22 23.97
CA LYS A 35 4.05 11.18 23.05
C LYS A 35 4.03 9.80 23.69
N ALA A 36 4.38 9.69 24.98
CA ALA A 36 4.37 8.42 25.70
C ALA A 36 2.94 7.88 25.85
N GLU A 37 1.98 8.76 26.13
CA GLU A 37 0.57 8.39 26.25
C GLU A 37 -0.06 7.99 24.91
N GLN A 38 0.24 8.71 23.83
CA GLN A 38 -0.18 8.31 22.48
C GLN A 38 0.41 6.95 22.05
N ILE A 39 1.66 6.66 22.44
CA ILE A 39 2.29 5.37 22.18
C ILE A 39 1.62 4.26 23.02
N SER A 40 1.26 4.53 24.28
CA SER A 40 0.63 3.54 25.16
C SER A 40 -0.82 3.25 24.75
N ALA A 41 -1.60 4.26 24.36
CA ALA A 41 -2.95 4.11 23.82
C ALA A 41 -2.95 3.32 22.50
N ARG A 42 -1.99 3.60 21.60
CA ARG A 42 -1.76 2.79 20.38
C ARG A 42 -1.39 1.35 20.69
N LYS A 43 -0.67 1.08 21.78
CA LYS A 43 -0.32 -0.28 22.21
C LYS A 43 -1.53 -1.02 22.81
N ARG A 44 -2.42 -0.34 23.54
CA ARG A 44 -3.62 -0.97 24.16
C ARG A 44 -4.67 -1.39 23.13
N LEU A 45 -4.99 -0.55 22.13
CA LEU A 45 -5.93 -0.93 21.06
C LEU A 45 -5.46 -2.16 20.25
N ARG A 46 -4.15 -2.46 20.25
CA ARG A 46 -3.57 -3.58 19.49
C ARG A 46 -3.75 -4.96 20.13
N ARG A 47 -4.13 -5.04 21.41
CA ARG A 47 -4.08 -6.30 22.19
C ARG A 47 -5.33 -7.19 22.10
N HIS A 48 -6.49 -6.68 21.68
CA HIS A 48 -7.75 -7.46 21.67
C HIS A 48 -8.33 -7.73 20.28
N PHE A 49 -7.47 -8.04 19.30
CA PHE A 49 -7.94 -8.40 17.96
C PHE A 49 -7.86 -9.93 17.77
N PRO A 50 -8.96 -10.69 17.97
CA PRO A 50 -8.95 -12.15 17.83
C PRO A 50 -8.53 -12.61 16.42
N LEU A 51 -8.70 -11.74 15.42
CA LEU A 51 -8.29 -12.01 14.03
C LEU A 51 -6.78 -12.09 13.80
N ARG A 52 -5.93 -11.74 14.78
CA ARG A 52 -4.48 -12.04 14.68
C ARG A 52 -4.18 -13.53 14.62
N LYS A 53 -5.08 -14.38 15.11
CA LYS A 53 -4.91 -15.83 15.02
C LYS A 53 -5.28 -16.36 13.63
N LEU A 54 -6.14 -15.66 12.89
CA LEU A 54 -6.61 -16.08 11.56
C LEU A 54 -5.51 -15.95 10.50
N ILE A 55 -4.74 -14.86 10.52
CA ILE A 55 -3.63 -14.64 9.58
C ILE A 55 -2.31 -14.72 10.34
N SER A 56 -1.46 -15.66 9.94
CA SER A 56 -0.17 -15.82 10.60
C SER A 56 0.75 -14.61 10.38
N GLN A 57 1.42 -14.18 11.44
CA GLN A 57 2.45 -13.15 11.38
C GLN A 57 3.67 -13.58 10.54
N ARG A 58 3.96 -14.89 10.50
CA ARG A 58 5.11 -15.47 9.79
C ARG A 58 4.86 -15.39 8.29
N LYS A 59 5.71 -14.62 7.57
CA LYS A 59 5.60 -14.39 6.12
C LYS A 59 5.51 -15.69 5.32
N TRP A 60 6.32 -16.69 5.67
CA TRP A 60 6.39 -17.94 4.93
C TRP A 60 5.05 -18.68 4.89
N LYS A 61 4.26 -18.72 5.99
CA LYS A 61 2.96 -19.41 6.01
C LYS A 61 1.97 -18.79 5.01
N VAL A 62 1.97 -17.47 4.91
CA VAL A 62 1.12 -16.73 3.98
C VAL A 62 1.57 -16.94 2.53
N VAL A 63 2.88 -16.96 2.29
CA VAL A 63 3.43 -17.30 0.97
C VAL A 63 3.11 -18.74 0.58
N THR A 64 3.23 -19.71 1.50
CA THR A 64 2.86 -21.11 1.27
C THR A 64 1.38 -21.23 0.89
N ALA A 65 0.48 -20.53 1.59
CA ALA A 65 -0.94 -20.52 1.25
C ALA A 65 -1.21 -19.92 -0.15
N ALA A 66 -0.52 -18.84 -0.53
CA ALA A 66 -0.59 -18.27 -1.87
C ALA A 66 -0.07 -19.26 -2.94
N CYS A 67 1.06 -19.91 -2.69
CA CYS A 67 1.60 -20.94 -3.59
C CYS A 67 0.64 -22.12 -3.73
N LEU A 68 0.02 -22.58 -2.64
CA LEU A 68 -0.98 -23.66 -2.69
C LEU A 68 -2.21 -23.27 -3.53
N ALA A 69 -2.65 -22.01 -3.47
CA ALA A 69 -3.75 -21.52 -4.32
C ALA A 69 -3.39 -21.54 -5.82
N ILE A 70 -2.14 -21.19 -6.16
CA ILE A 70 -1.67 -21.27 -7.55
C ILE A 70 -1.51 -22.73 -7.98
N VAL A 71 -0.88 -23.58 -7.17
CA VAL A 71 -0.67 -25.01 -7.48
C VAL A 71 -2.00 -25.73 -7.66
N SER A 72 -2.96 -25.53 -6.76
CA SER A 72 -4.30 -26.13 -6.90
C SER A 72 -5.03 -25.67 -8.17
N SER A 73 -4.85 -24.41 -8.57
CA SER A 73 -5.38 -23.90 -9.84
C SER A 73 -4.73 -24.57 -11.05
N VAL A 74 -3.40 -24.77 -11.02
CA VAL A 74 -2.68 -25.52 -12.07
C VAL A 74 -3.16 -26.98 -12.12
N LEU A 75 -3.37 -27.62 -10.98
CA LEU A 75 -3.89 -28.99 -10.93
C LEU A 75 -5.29 -29.12 -11.54
N VAL A 76 -6.16 -28.11 -11.35
CA VAL A 76 -7.49 -28.07 -12.01
C VAL A 76 -7.38 -27.90 -13.53
N VAL A 77 -6.40 -27.14 -14.02
CA VAL A 77 -6.16 -27.03 -15.47
C VAL A 77 -5.60 -28.33 -16.03
N LEU A 78 -4.64 -28.94 -15.33
CA LEU A 78 -4.07 -30.23 -15.72
C LEU A 78 -5.12 -31.35 -15.72
N SER A 79 -6.04 -31.35 -14.74
CA SER A 79 -7.14 -32.33 -14.74
C SER A 79 -8.07 -32.19 -15.94
N GLY A 80 -8.29 -30.96 -16.42
CA GLY A 80 -9.01 -30.70 -17.67
C GLY A 80 -8.26 -31.21 -18.89
N PHE A 81 -6.95 -30.99 -18.96
CA PHE A 81 -6.09 -31.46 -20.06
C PHE A 81 -6.04 -32.99 -20.15
N TYR A 82 -5.90 -33.67 -19.01
CA TYR A 82 -5.87 -35.13 -18.94
C TYR A 82 -7.26 -35.78 -18.82
N SER A 83 -8.34 -35.00 -18.92
CA SER A 83 -9.70 -35.51 -18.66
C SER A 83 -10.09 -36.68 -19.55
N GLU A 84 -9.68 -36.70 -20.82
CA GLU A 84 -9.93 -37.81 -21.76
C GLU A 84 -9.24 -39.10 -21.30
N TRP A 85 -7.95 -39.01 -20.97
CA TRP A 85 -7.17 -40.17 -20.50
C TRP A 85 -7.70 -40.70 -19.16
N VAL A 86 -8.04 -39.79 -18.25
CA VAL A 86 -8.55 -40.13 -16.91
C VAL A 86 -9.97 -40.71 -16.97
N SER A 87 -10.79 -40.29 -17.96
CA SER A 87 -12.16 -40.77 -18.13
C SER A 87 -12.27 -42.28 -18.30
N LEU A 88 -11.25 -42.91 -18.92
CA LEU A 88 -11.17 -44.35 -19.09
C LEU A 88 -11.02 -45.10 -17.75
N ASN A 89 -10.41 -44.47 -16.75
CA ASN A 89 -10.10 -45.09 -15.46
C ASN A 89 -11.12 -44.71 -14.36
N LEU A 90 -11.64 -43.47 -14.36
CA LEU A 90 -12.53 -42.95 -13.30
C LEU A 90 -14.00 -42.79 -13.73
N GLY A 91 -14.32 -43.08 -14.99
CA GLY A 91 -15.68 -43.07 -15.51
C GLY A 91 -16.19 -41.71 -16.02
N VAL A 92 -17.38 -41.75 -16.62
CA VAL A 92 -18.01 -40.62 -17.33
C VAL A 92 -18.41 -39.44 -16.43
N GLY A 93 -18.60 -39.69 -15.13
CA GLY A 93 -18.91 -38.63 -14.16
C GLY A 93 -17.73 -37.67 -13.98
N PHE A 94 -16.51 -38.22 -13.84
CA PHE A 94 -15.30 -37.41 -13.72
C PHE A 94 -15.03 -36.61 -14.99
N SER A 95 -15.19 -37.23 -16.16
CA SER A 95 -15.00 -36.53 -17.43
C SER A 95 -15.97 -35.37 -17.54
N THR A 96 -17.27 -35.55 -17.24
CA THR A 96 -18.26 -34.46 -17.30
C THR A 96 -17.92 -33.30 -16.36
N PHE A 97 -17.35 -33.58 -15.18
CA PHE A 97 -16.99 -32.59 -14.18
C PHE A 97 -15.69 -31.84 -14.50
N ALA A 98 -14.67 -32.56 -14.99
CA ALA A 98 -13.36 -32.02 -15.35
C ALA A 98 -13.28 -31.52 -16.79
N ASN A 99 -14.28 -31.81 -17.63
CA ASN A 99 -14.28 -31.43 -19.05
C ASN A 99 -14.09 -29.92 -19.19
N PRO A 100 -13.07 -29.46 -19.94
CA PRO A 100 -12.85 -28.04 -20.16
C PRO A 100 -14.01 -27.32 -20.84
N LEU A 101 -14.84 -28.04 -21.61
CA LEU A 101 -16.04 -27.51 -22.26
C LEU A 101 -17.17 -27.27 -21.27
N SER A 102 -17.40 -28.22 -20.36
CA SER A 102 -18.42 -28.07 -19.30
C SER A 102 -17.98 -27.06 -18.24
N GLY A 103 -16.66 -26.92 -18.02
CA GLY A 103 -16.07 -25.90 -17.17
C GLY A 103 -16.40 -25.98 -15.68
N LYS A 104 -17.25 -26.90 -15.22
CA LYS A 104 -17.85 -26.88 -13.86
C LYS A 104 -16.83 -26.83 -12.74
N LEU A 105 -15.79 -27.68 -12.78
CA LEU A 105 -14.72 -27.66 -11.78
C LEU A 105 -13.93 -26.35 -11.81
N ALA A 106 -13.56 -25.86 -13.00
CA ALA A 106 -12.83 -24.61 -13.16
C ALA A 106 -13.67 -23.40 -12.71
N MET A 107 -14.96 -23.38 -13.01
CA MET A 107 -15.92 -22.35 -12.57
C MET A 107 -16.10 -22.38 -11.06
N ALA A 108 -16.29 -23.55 -10.46
CA ALA A 108 -16.41 -23.70 -9.01
C ALA A 108 -15.13 -23.25 -8.29
N ALA A 109 -13.95 -23.65 -8.79
CA ALA A 109 -12.67 -23.23 -8.24
C ALA A 109 -12.47 -21.71 -8.37
N THR A 110 -12.77 -21.13 -9.54
CA THR A 110 -12.71 -19.68 -9.78
C THR A 110 -13.64 -18.93 -8.83
N GLY A 111 -14.89 -19.38 -8.72
CA GLY A 111 -15.88 -18.83 -7.80
C GLY A 111 -15.41 -18.89 -6.35
N CYS A 112 -14.81 -20.00 -5.92
CA CYS A 112 -14.25 -20.15 -4.58
C CYS A 112 -13.11 -19.15 -4.31
N TRP A 113 -12.17 -19.00 -5.24
CA TRP A 113 -11.07 -18.01 -5.10
C TRP A 113 -11.58 -16.58 -5.04
N LEU A 114 -12.60 -16.23 -5.83
CA LEU A 114 -13.24 -14.91 -5.78
C LEU A 114 -13.99 -14.69 -4.45
N MET A 115 -14.71 -15.70 -3.96
CA MET A 115 -15.38 -15.66 -2.66
C MET A 115 -14.37 -15.40 -1.52
N LEU A 116 -13.28 -16.16 -1.49
CA LEU A 116 -12.20 -15.98 -0.50
C LEU A 116 -11.53 -14.61 -0.64
N SER A 117 -11.33 -14.12 -1.87
CA SER A 117 -10.83 -12.76 -2.11
C SER A 117 -11.77 -11.69 -1.56
N GLY A 118 -13.08 -11.87 -1.75
CA GLY A 118 -14.12 -10.98 -1.22
C GLY A 118 -14.14 -10.94 0.31
N GLN A 119 -13.93 -12.10 0.97
CA GLN A 119 -13.80 -12.18 2.43
C GLN A 119 -12.56 -11.46 2.94
N LEU A 120 -11.41 -11.62 2.27
CA LEU A 120 -10.17 -10.90 2.61
C LEU A 120 -10.30 -9.38 2.40
N ALA A 121 -11.06 -8.95 1.38
CA ALA A 121 -11.37 -7.54 1.17
C ALA A 121 -12.25 -6.96 2.30
N LEU A 122 -13.27 -7.69 2.79
CA LEU A 122 -14.03 -7.29 3.99
C LEU A 122 -13.15 -7.23 5.23
N LEU A 123 -12.28 -8.22 5.40
CA LEU A 123 -11.36 -8.26 6.54
C LEU A 123 -10.43 -7.03 6.52
N THR A 124 -9.91 -6.69 5.34
CA THR A 124 -9.10 -5.48 5.16
C THR A 124 -9.88 -4.21 5.46
N TRP A 125 -11.13 -4.11 4.98
CA TRP A 125 -12.02 -3.00 5.32
C TRP A 125 -12.23 -2.88 6.83
N TRP A 126 -12.58 -3.98 7.49
CA TRP A 126 -12.86 -4.01 8.93
C TRP A 126 -11.65 -3.64 9.79
N VAL A 127 -10.46 -4.11 9.42
CA VAL A 127 -9.22 -3.71 10.11
C VAL A 127 -8.98 -2.21 9.95
N ARG A 128 -9.22 -1.66 8.76
CA ARG A 128 -8.95 -0.26 8.47
C ARG A 128 -10.01 0.71 8.99
N SER A 129 -11.28 0.31 9.07
CA SER A 129 -12.35 1.12 9.65
C SER A 129 -12.15 1.37 11.15
N ASN A 130 -11.37 0.52 11.82
CA ASN A 130 -10.97 0.70 13.21
C ASN A 130 -9.75 1.62 13.38
N SER A 131 -9.14 2.09 12.28
CA SER A 131 -8.00 3.02 12.32
C SER A 131 -8.49 4.44 12.61
N LEU A 132 -7.89 5.09 13.62
CA LEU A 132 -8.16 6.49 13.97
C LEU A 132 -7.86 7.47 12.82
N SER A 133 -7.10 7.03 11.80
CA SER A 133 -6.76 7.84 10.63
C SER A 133 -7.83 7.82 9.52
N ASP A 134 -8.91 7.04 9.66
CA ASP A 134 -9.90 6.80 8.59
C ASP A 134 -11.08 7.80 8.55
N PHE A 135 -11.07 8.87 9.33
CA PHE A 135 -12.22 9.80 9.36
C PHE A 135 -12.52 10.49 8.00
N GLU A 136 -11.57 10.49 7.07
CA GLU A 136 -11.77 11.03 5.71
C GLU A 136 -12.54 10.09 4.76
N GLY A 137 -12.93 8.88 5.19
CA GLY A 137 -13.69 7.93 4.37
C GLY A 137 -12.91 7.43 3.15
N LYS A 138 -11.58 7.34 3.27
CA LYS A 138 -10.69 6.97 2.17
C LYS A 138 -10.82 5.50 1.78
N TYR A 139 -11.23 4.63 2.70
CA TYR A 139 -11.26 3.19 2.47
C TYR A 139 -12.61 2.64 1.98
N ARG A 140 -13.50 3.50 1.45
CA ARG A 140 -14.77 3.06 0.87
C ARG A 140 -14.62 2.04 -0.28
N ILE A 141 -13.45 1.97 -0.91
CA ILE A 141 -13.20 1.03 -2.01
C ILE A 141 -13.26 -0.45 -1.58
N TRP A 142 -12.85 -0.77 -0.36
CA TRP A 142 -12.77 -2.17 0.10
C TRP A 142 -14.12 -2.88 0.21
N PRO A 143 -15.18 -2.28 0.79
CA PRO A 143 -16.50 -2.92 0.79
C PRO A 143 -17.07 -3.06 -0.63
N TYR A 144 -16.83 -2.09 -1.53
CA TYR A 144 -17.24 -2.21 -2.93
C TYR A 144 -16.48 -3.33 -3.66
N ALA A 145 -15.17 -3.46 -3.41
CA ALA A 145 -14.36 -4.53 -3.99
C ALA A 145 -14.84 -5.90 -3.50
N SER A 146 -15.14 -6.02 -2.20
CA SER A 146 -15.71 -7.24 -1.64
C SER A 146 -17.05 -7.60 -2.28
N LEU A 147 -17.99 -6.64 -2.32
CA LEU A 147 -19.31 -6.85 -2.93
C LEU A 147 -19.18 -7.30 -4.38
N ALA A 148 -18.31 -6.67 -5.15
CA ALA A 148 -18.07 -7.04 -6.55
C ALA A 148 -17.48 -8.44 -6.68
N MET A 149 -16.54 -8.85 -5.81
CA MET A 149 -15.98 -10.21 -5.83
C MET A 149 -17.03 -11.26 -5.44
N PHE A 150 -17.92 -10.97 -4.50
CA PHE A 150 -19.03 -11.87 -4.16
C PHE A 150 -20.05 -11.99 -5.29
N LEU A 151 -20.44 -10.87 -5.91
CA LEU A 151 -21.32 -10.88 -7.07
C LEU A 151 -20.70 -11.61 -8.26
N ALA A 152 -19.41 -11.41 -8.52
CA ALA A 152 -18.69 -12.13 -9.57
C ALA A 152 -18.60 -13.64 -9.27
N SER A 153 -18.29 -14.01 -8.03
CA SER A 153 -18.27 -15.40 -7.57
C SER A 153 -19.64 -16.07 -7.76
N PHE A 154 -20.70 -15.41 -7.29
CA PHE A 154 -22.08 -15.87 -7.47
C PHE A 154 -22.46 -15.99 -8.94
N GLY A 155 -22.14 -14.99 -9.77
CA GLY A 155 -22.46 -14.98 -11.19
C GLY A 155 -21.72 -16.03 -12.01
N ILE A 156 -20.52 -16.44 -11.58
CA ILE A 156 -19.77 -17.57 -12.17
C ILE A 156 -20.36 -18.91 -11.70
N MET A 157 -20.72 -19.04 -10.42
CA MET A 157 -21.25 -20.31 -9.89
C MET A 157 -22.68 -20.62 -10.38
N THR A 158 -23.44 -19.60 -10.76
CA THR A 158 -24.84 -19.73 -11.20
C THR A 158 -25.04 -19.54 -12.70
N ASP A 159 -23.96 -19.29 -13.45
CA ASP A 159 -24.02 -18.91 -14.86
C ASP A 159 -24.95 -17.70 -15.14
N ALA A 160 -25.10 -16.80 -14.17
CA ALA A 160 -25.99 -15.63 -14.29
C ALA A 160 -25.65 -14.72 -15.48
N HIS A 161 -24.39 -14.74 -15.93
CA HIS A 161 -23.94 -14.02 -17.12
C HIS A 161 -24.61 -14.52 -18.41
N GLN A 162 -24.90 -15.82 -18.52
CA GLN A 162 -25.63 -16.41 -19.66
C GLN A 162 -27.12 -16.04 -19.61
N ALA A 163 -27.73 -16.08 -18.42
CA ALA A 163 -29.12 -15.64 -18.25
C ALA A 163 -29.28 -14.13 -18.58
N PHE A 164 -28.29 -13.33 -18.17
CA PHE A 164 -28.25 -11.90 -18.48
C PHE A 164 -28.10 -11.63 -19.98
N SER A 165 -27.20 -12.35 -20.67
CA SER A 165 -27.00 -12.18 -22.11
C SER A 165 -28.23 -12.58 -22.92
N ALA A 166 -28.89 -13.69 -22.56
CA ALA A 166 -30.15 -14.10 -23.17
C ALA A 166 -31.27 -13.06 -22.98
N THR A 167 -31.38 -12.50 -21.77
CA THR A 167 -32.36 -11.43 -21.48
C THR A 167 -32.04 -10.16 -22.27
N PHE A 168 -30.76 -9.82 -22.41
CA PHE A 168 -30.31 -8.67 -23.18
C PHE A 168 -30.63 -8.82 -24.68
N GLN A 169 -30.46 -10.02 -25.24
CA GLN A 169 -30.85 -10.30 -26.63
C GLN A 169 -32.35 -10.15 -26.86
N LEU A 170 -33.19 -10.56 -25.90
CA LEU A 170 -34.63 -10.40 -25.98
C LEU A 170 -35.06 -8.92 -25.89
N LEU A 171 -34.39 -8.12 -25.07
CA LEU A 171 -34.72 -6.71 -24.88
C LEU A 171 -34.23 -5.83 -26.05
N PHE A 172 -33.05 -6.13 -26.61
CA PHE A 172 -32.43 -5.36 -27.68
C PHE A 172 -32.46 -6.13 -29.01
N HIS A 173 -33.39 -5.78 -29.88
CA HIS A 173 -33.59 -6.39 -31.20
C HIS A 173 -32.45 -6.11 -32.20
N THR A 174 -31.52 -5.22 -31.86
CA THR A 174 -30.38 -4.90 -32.73
C THR A 174 -29.29 -5.96 -32.59
N SER A 175 -29.09 -6.76 -33.64
CA SER A 175 -27.96 -7.69 -33.71
C SER A 175 -26.67 -6.91 -33.98
N PHE A 176 -25.68 -7.07 -33.11
CA PHE A 176 -24.32 -6.59 -33.33
C PHE A 176 -23.29 -7.69 -33.05
N TRP A 177 -22.08 -7.49 -33.55
CA TRP A 177 -21.00 -8.48 -33.45
C TRP A 177 -20.76 -8.90 -31.99
N LYS A 178 -20.83 -10.21 -31.72
CA LYS A 178 -20.66 -10.81 -30.38
C LYS A 178 -21.54 -10.18 -29.29
N GLN A 179 -22.79 -9.84 -29.63
CA GLN A 179 -23.77 -9.25 -28.69
C GLN A 179 -23.87 -10.01 -27.36
N GLU A 180 -23.87 -11.35 -27.40
CA GLU A 180 -23.92 -12.18 -26.20
C GLU A 180 -22.78 -11.87 -25.23
N VAL A 181 -21.53 -11.87 -25.70
CA VAL A 181 -20.34 -11.65 -24.88
C VAL A 181 -20.26 -10.19 -24.42
N ILE A 182 -20.47 -9.24 -25.33
CA ILE A 182 -20.32 -7.81 -25.03
C ILE A 182 -21.33 -7.34 -23.99
N SER A 183 -22.56 -7.89 -24.00
CA SER A 183 -23.64 -7.49 -23.09
C SER A 183 -23.24 -7.53 -21.62
N TRP A 184 -22.56 -8.60 -21.18
CA TRP A 184 -22.09 -8.76 -19.80
C TRP A 184 -20.62 -8.35 -19.63
N LEU A 185 -19.78 -8.47 -20.67
CA LEU A 185 -18.36 -8.16 -20.58
C LEU A 185 -18.10 -6.65 -20.42
N ALA A 186 -18.86 -5.80 -21.12
CA ALA A 186 -18.71 -4.35 -21.03
C ALA A 186 -18.94 -3.79 -19.61
N PRO A 187 -20.06 -4.08 -18.92
CA PRO A 187 -20.26 -3.61 -17.55
C PRO A 187 -19.27 -4.22 -16.56
N THR A 188 -18.91 -5.50 -16.71
CA THR A 188 -17.93 -6.15 -15.83
C THR A 188 -16.53 -5.53 -15.98
N LEU A 189 -16.10 -5.18 -17.20
CA LEU A 189 -14.85 -4.45 -17.45
C LEU A 189 -14.88 -3.04 -16.83
N ALA A 190 -15.98 -2.31 -16.97
CA ALA A 190 -16.11 -0.97 -16.39
C ALA A 190 -15.99 -0.99 -14.85
N ILE A 191 -16.68 -1.94 -14.19
CA ILE A 191 -16.61 -2.15 -12.74
C ILE A 191 -15.19 -2.59 -12.34
N SER A 192 -14.63 -3.57 -13.04
CA SER A 192 -13.29 -4.12 -12.76
C SER A 192 -12.21 -3.07 -12.88
N PHE A 193 -12.26 -2.21 -13.92
CA PHE A 193 -11.31 -1.13 -14.12
C PHE A 193 -11.38 -0.08 -13.01
N SER A 194 -12.59 0.31 -12.60
CA SER A 194 -12.81 1.25 -11.49
C SER A 194 -12.24 0.70 -10.17
N LEU A 195 -12.52 -0.57 -9.87
CA LEU A 195 -12.00 -1.25 -8.69
C LEU A 195 -10.48 -1.41 -8.75
N LEU A 196 -9.93 -1.80 -9.90
CA LEU A 196 -8.49 -1.95 -10.09
C LEU A 196 -7.78 -0.61 -9.88
N ALA A 197 -8.30 0.50 -10.39
CA ALA A 197 -7.74 1.83 -10.16
C ALA A 197 -7.74 2.21 -8.68
N GLY A 198 -8.81 1.88 -7.95
CA GLY A 198 -8.90 2.09 -6.50
C GLY A 198 -7.92 1.22 -5.71
N LEU A 199 -7.93 -0.09 -5.94
CA LEU A 199 -7.07 -1.07 -5.29
C LEU A 199 -5.58 -0.83 -5.61
N HIS A 200 -5.24 -0.47 -6.84
CA HIS A 200 -3.89 -0.13 -7.25
C HIS A 200 -3.31 1.02 -6.40
N ARG A 201 -4.12 2.05 -6.11
CA ARG A 201 -3.70 3.18 -5.28
C ARG A 201 -3.45 2.77 -3.83
N GLU A 202 -4.27 1.86 -3.31
CA GLU A 202 -4.20 1.38 -1.93
C GLU A 202 -3.10 0.35 -1.69
N MET A 203 -2.79 -0.50 -2.69
CA MET A 203 -1.88 -1.64 -2.57
C MET A 203 -0.43 -1.31 -2.95
N ARG A 204 -0.16 -0.10 -3.48
CA ARG A 204 1.16 0.32 -4.01
C ARG A 204 2.34 0.22 -3.03
N ASP A 205 2.08 0.27 -1.72
CA ASP A 205 3.15 0.20 -0.72
C ASP A 205 3.61 -1.26 -0.49
N CYS A 206 2.79 -2.26 -0.84
CA CYS A 206 3.12 -3.68 -0.77
C CYS A 206 3.43 -4.21 -2.18
N ARG A 207 4.71 -4.14 -2.59
CA ARG A 207 5.16 -4.48 -3.95
C ARG A 207 4.72 -5.86 -4.43
N SER A 208 4.84 -6.89 -3.59
CA SER A 208 4.49 -8.27 -3.98
C SER A 208 3.00 -8.42 -4.27
N SER A 209 2.16 -7.91 -3.38
CA SER A 209 0.71 -7.88 -3.56
C SER A 209 0.32 -7.07 -4.80
N HIS A 210 0.94 -5.91 -4.99
CA HIS A 210 0.69 -5.06 -6.16
C HIS A 210 1.06 -5.74 -7.48
N LEU A 211 2.19 -6.43 -7.56
CA LEU A 211 2.59 -7.18 -8.75
C LEU A 211 1.60 -8.32 -9.07
N LEU A 212 1.15 -9.06 -8.05
CA LEU A 212 0.14 -10.11 -8.24
C LEU A 212 -1.22 -9.55 -8.68
N LEU A 213 -1.61 -8.38 -8.19
CA LEU A 213 -2.83 -7.70 -8.64
C LEU A 213 -2.74 -7.34 -10.13
N LEU A 214 -1.59 -6.80 -10.56
CA LEU A 214 -1.36 -6.47 -11.98
C LEU A 214 -1.32 -7.73 -12.85
N PHE A 215 -0.67 -8.80 -12.37
CA PHE A 215 -0.65 -10.08 -13.07
C PHE A 215 -2.06 -10.65 -13.26
N SER A 216 -2.88 -10.62 -12.20
CA SER A 216 -4.29 -11.01 -12.24
C SER A 216 -5.08 -10.17 -13.26
N ALA A 217 -4.91 -8.85 -13.25
CA ALA A 217 -5.59 -7.97 -14.19
C ALA A 217 -5.15 -8.23 -15.65
N CYS A 218 -3.86 -8.47 -15.89
CA CYS A 218 -3.35 -8.81 -17.21
C CYS A 218 -3.90 -10.15 -17.71
N SER A 219 -3.88 -11.20 -16.90
CA SER A 219 -4.41 -12.51 -17.30
C SER A 219 -5.92 -12.48 -17.55
N ALA A 220 -6.69 -11.78 -16.72
CA ALA A 220 -8.12 -11.55 -16.95
C ALA A 220 -8.38 -10.75 -18.23
N SER A 221 -7.55 -9.74 -18.54
CA SER A 221 -7.67 -8.96 -19.77
C SER A 221 -7.40 -9.83 -21.01
N VAL A 222 -6.37 -10.68 -20.98
CA VAL A 222 -6.09 -11.64 -22.07
C VAL A 222 -7.26 -12.61 -22.25
N ALA A 223 -7.83 -13.14 -21.15
CA ALA A 223 -9.02 -13.99 -21.24
C ALA A 223 -10.23 -13.26 -21.84
N ALA A 224 -10.44 -11.99 -21.50
CA ALA A 224 -11.50 -11.17 -22.10
C ALA A 224 -11.28 -10.96 -23.61
N PHE A 225 -10.04 -10.69 -24.04
CA PHE A 225 -9.71 -10.57 -25.47
C PHE A 225 -9.90 -11.90 -26.23
N LEU A 226 -9.59 -13.04 -25.61
CA LEU A 226 -9.87 -14.36 -26.18
C LEU A 226 -11.39 -14.60 -26.32
N SER A 227 -12.17 -14.17 -25.32
CA SER A 227 -13.65 -14.28 -25.35
C SER A 227 -14.30 -13.51 -26.49
N LEU A 228 -13.66 -12.41 -26.91
CA LEU A 228 -14.08 -11.59 -28.04
C LEU A 228 -13.48 -12.07 -29.38
N GLU A 229 -12.67 -13.13 -29.37
CA GLU A 229 -11.98 -13.66 -30.56
C GLU A 229 -11.06 -12.63 -31.27
N LEU A 230 -10.59 -11.58 -30.56
CA LEU A 230 -9.72 -10.56 -31.17
C LEU A 230 -8.30 -11.05 -31.50
N VAL A 231 -7.81 -12.06 -30.78
CA VAL A 231 -6.36 -12.37 -30.69
C VAL A 231 -6.02 -13.82 -31.05
N LEU A 232 -7.01 -14.67 -31.36
CA LEU A 232 -6.75 -16.10 -31.53
C LEU A 232 -6.00 -16.40 -32.84
N PRO A 233 -4.81 -17.03 -32.78
CA PRO A 233 -4.26 -17.69 -33.96
C PRO A 233 -5.16 -18.86 -34.32
N TYR A 234 -5.46 -19.00 -35.61
CA TYR A 234 -6.40 -19.95 -36.22
C TYR A 234 -6.18 -21.44 -35.84
N ASN A 235 -5.08 -21.80 -35.17
CA ASN A 235 -4.63 -23.17 -34.95
C ASN A 235 -4.60 -23.64 -33.48
N MET A 236 -5.26 -22.94 -32.55
CA MET A 236 -5.33 -23.42 -31.15
C MET A 236 -6.32 -24.58 -31.04
N GLN A 237 -5.84 -25.78 -30.73
CA GLN A 237 -6.67 -26.99 -30.61
C GLN A 237 -7.63 -26.95 -29.41
N TYR A 238 -7.36 -26.11 -28.40
CA TYR A 238 -8.15 -26.03 -27.15
C TYR A 238 -8.33 -24.58 -26.63
N PRO A 239 -9.00 -23.67 -27.38
CA PRO A 239 -9.13 -22.27 -26.98
C PRO A 239 -9.92 -22.08 -25.67
N ALA A 240 -10.96 -22.89 -25.45
CA ALA A 240 -11.76 -22.87 -24.23
C ALA A 240 -10.95 -23.23 -22.97
N LEU A 241 -10.06 -24.23 -23.05
CA LEU A 241 -9.19 -24.62 -21.95
C LEU A 241 -8.20 -23.49 -21.60
N VAL A 242 -7.60 -22.86 -22.61
CA VAL A 242 -6.69 -21.72 -22.42
C VAL A 242 -7.41 -20.57 -21.75
N GLN A 243 -8.61 -20.21 -22.22
CA GLN A 243 -9.42 -19.16 -21.61
C GLN A 243 -9.78 -19.49 -20.15
N ALA A 244 -10.26 -20.70 -19.87
CA ALA A 244 -10.58 -21.14 -18.51
C ALA A 244 -9.36 -21.11 -17.59
N SER A 245 -8.18 -21.51 -18.10
CA SER A 245 -6.93 -21.47 -17.34
C SER A 245 -6.51 -20.06 -16.97
N LEU A 246 -6.64 -19.10 -17.89
CA LEU A 246 -6.31 -17.69 -17.64
C LEU A 246 -7.26 -17.06 -16.62
N ILE A 247 -8.55 -17.37 -16.69
CA ILE A 247 -9.55 -16.92 -15.72
C ILE A 247 -9.23 -17.48 -14.33
N LEU A 248 -8.98 -18.78 -14.22
CA LEU A 248 -8.67 -19.43 -12.94
C LEU A 248 -7.36 -18.90 -12.33
N ILE A 249 -6.30 -18.76 -13.13
CA ILE A 249 -5.02 -18.17 -12.70
C ILE A 249 -5.22 -16.71 -12.28
N SER A 250 -6.09 -15.95 -12.97
CA SER A 250 -6.42 -14.57 -12.58
C SER A 250 -7.07 -14.52 -11.19
N ALA A 251 -8.01 -15.42 -10.90
CA ALA A 251 -8.70 -15.47 -9.61
C ALA A 251 -7.76 -15.92 -8.49
N ALA A 252 -6.93 -16.94 -8.71
CA ALA A 252 -5.97 -17.41 -7.72
C ALA A 252 -4.87 -16.38 -7.42
N SER A 253 -4.41 -15.63 -8.43
CA SER A 253 -3.46 -14.53 -8.24
C SER A 253 -4.09 -13.32 -7.56
N LEU A 254 -5.37 -13.02 -7.82
CA LEU A 254 -6.14 -12.02 -7.07
C LEU A 254 -6.25 -12.39 -5.58
N PHE A 255 -6.62 -13.64 -5.29
CA PHE A 255 -6.67 -14.16 -3.92
C PHE A 255 -5.31 -14.02 -3.22
N SER A 256 -4.24 -14.48 -3.89
CA SER A 256 -2.87 -14.37 -3.37
C SER A 256 -2.46 -12.92 -3.12
N SER A 257 -2.84 -12.01 -4.02
CA SER A 257 -2.62 -10.56 -3.87
C SER A 257 -3.34 -10.01 -2.64
N MET A 258 -4.62 -10.33 -2.46
CA MET A 258 -5.44 -9.91 -1.31
C MET A 258 -4.91 -10.47 -0.01
N LEU A 259 -4.48 -11.74 0.01
CA LEU A 259 -3.95 -12.40 1.19
C LEU A 259 -2.66 -11.73 1.69
N LEU A 260 -1.72 -11.46 0.77
CA LEU A 260 -0.48 -10.74 1.11
C LEU A 260 -0.76 -9.30 1.57
N HIS A 261 -1.73 -8.62 0.95
CA HIS A 261 -2.11 -7.27 1.37
C HIS A 261 -2.77 -7.25 2.75
N THR A 262 -3.68 -8.18 3.00
CA THR A 262 -4.38 -8.28 4.29
C THR A 262 -3.38 -8.50 5.41
N ARG A 263 -2.39 -9.38 5.21
CA ARG A 263 -1.26 -9.55 6.13
C ARG A 263 -0.50 -8.23 6.34
N TYR A 264 -0.16 -7.52 5.25
CA TYR A 264 0.53 -6.24 5.32
C TYR A 264 -0.26 -5.21 6.15
N VAL A 265 -1.58 -5.13 5.96
CA VAL A 265 -2.46 -4.21 6.70
C VAL A 265 -2.55 -4.57 8.18
N ILE A 266 -2.70 -5.85 8.51
CA ILE A 266 -2.84 -6.31 9.90
C ILE A 266 -1.53 -6.12 10.70
N HIS A 267 -0.37 -6.43 10.09
CA HIS A 267 0.88 -6.52 10.83
C HIS A 267 1.85 -5.35 10.61
N GLU A 268 1.85 -4.70 9.44
CA GLU A 268 2.85 -3.68 9.09
C GLU A 268 2.27 -2.27 9.12
N SER A 269 1.17 -2.01 8.42
CA SER A 269 0.55 -0.68 8.38
C SER A 269 -0.98 -0.73 8.30
N ALA A 270 -1.64 -0.51 9.43
CA ALA A 270 -3.08 -0.26 9.48
C ALA A 270 -3.45 1.18 9.05
N GLU A 271 -2.46 2.04 8.82
CA GLU A 271 -2.67 3.42 8.37
C GLU A 271 -2.62 3.54 6.85
N ALA A 272 -3.28 4.58 6.34
CA ALA A 272 -3.39 4.83 4.91
C ALA A 272 -2.01 4.96 4.28
N PRO A 273 -1.85 4.55 3.01
CA PRO A 273 -0.73 4.97 2.20
C PRO A 273 -0.56 6.48 2.33
N ARG A 274 0.58 6.94 2.85
CA ARG A 274 0.88 8.38 2.88
C ARG A 274 0.74 8.91 1.46
N LYS A 275 0.09 10.08 1.28
CA LYS A 275 -0.05 10.73 -0.03
C LYS A 275 1.33 11.05 -0.60
N ARG A 276 1.98 10.08 -1.27
CA ARG A 276 3.20 10.33 -2.03
C ARG A 276 2.84 11.30 -3.15
N THR A 277 3.58 12.39 -3.24
CA THR A 277 3.55 13.28 -4.41
C THR A 277 3.73 12.42 -5.65
N SER A 278 2.82 12.51 -6.61
CA SER A 278 2.90 11.75 -7.86
C SER A 278 4.29 11.91 -8.48
N LEU A 279 4.83 10.83 -9.03
CA LEU A 279 6.11 10.90 -9.76
C LEU A 279 6.01 11.93 -10.88
N PHE A 280 4.86 12.06 -11.54
CA PHE A 280 4.58 13.14 -12.48
C PHE A 280 4.73 14.53 -11.89
N LYS A 281 4.38 14.78 -10.62
CA LYS A 281 4.66 16.09 -9.99
C LYS A 281 6.16 16.26 -9.76
N ARG A 282 6.88 15.22 -9.35
CA ARG A 282 8.35 15.27 -9.23
C ARG A 282 9.01 15.52 -10.58
N ILE A 283 8.59 14.83 -11.63
CA ILE A 283 9.09 15.01 -13.00
C ILE A 283 8.67 16.38 -13.56
N ALA A 284 7.43 16.83 -13.33
CA ALA A 284 6.98 18.18 -13.71
C ALA A 284 7.74 19.29 -12.97
N HIS A 285 8.22 19.02 -11.75
CA HIS A 285 9.13 19.91 -11.04
C HIS A 285 10.56 19.88 -11.59
N LEU A 286 11.00 18.76 -12.18
CA LEU A 286 12.29 18.63 -12.85
C LEU A 286 12.28 19.18 -14.28
N LEU A 287 11.12 19.17 -14.95
CA LEU A 287 10.95 19.85 -16.23
C LEU A 287 11.15 21.35 -15.98
N PRO A 288 12.13 21.98 -16.65
CA PRO A 288 12.40 23.40 -16.46
C PRO A 288 11.09 24.12 -16.73
N LYS A 289 10.60 24.88 -15.74
CA LYS A 289 9.44 25.75 -15.91
C LYS A 289 9.77 26.63 -17.09
N ARG A 290 9.26 26.27 -18.26
CA ARG A 290 9.42 27.02 -19.50
C ARG A 290 8.90 28.39 -19.13
N LYS A 291 9.82 29.34 -18.91
CA LYS A 291 9.47 30.69 -18.46
C LYS A 291 8.43 31.12 -19.47
N LYS A 292 7.17 31.21 -19.05
CA LYS A 292 6.11 31.74 -19.89
C LYS A 292 6.62 33.13 -20.21
N THR A 293 7.21 33.28 -21.39
CA THR A 293 7.52 34.56 -21.99
C THR A 293 6.20 35.29 -21.87
N LYS A 294 6.18 36.31 -20.99
CA LYS A 294 4.99 37.13 -20.83
C LYS A 294 4.59 37.51 -22.25
N PRO A 295 3.34 37.25 -22.67
CA PRO A 295 2.89 37.72 -23.97
C PRO A 295 3.28 39.20 -24.03
N PRO A 296 3.93 39.64 -25.12
CA PRO A 296 4.40 41.01 -25.23
C PRO A 296 3.21 41.90 -24.92
N THR A 297 3.28 42.59 -23.79
CA THR A 297 2.29 43.57 -23.38
C THR A 297 2.18 44.52 -24.56
N GLU A 298 1.03 44.53 -25.23
CA GLU A 298 0.77 45.41 -26.36
C GLU A 298 1.19 46.82 -25.97
N ALA A 299 2.28 47.26 -26.60
CA ALA A 299 2.76 48.60 -26.47
C ALA A 299 1.64 49.49 -27.00
N LYS A 300 0.96 50.19 -26.07
CA LYS A 300 0.13 51.33 -26.40
C LYS A 300 0.94 52.24 -27.30
N THR A 301 0.51 52.31 -28.55
CA THR A 301 0.90 53.28 -29.57
C THR A 301 0.68 54.68 -29.01
N SER A 302 1.72 55.28 -28.44
CA SER A 302 1.80 56.74 -28.34
C SER A 302 2.80 57.24 -29.39
N THR A 303 2.22 57.81 -30.43
CA THR A 303 2.86 58.58 -31.47
C THR A 303 3.61 59.77 -30.86
N ARG A 304 4.94 59.76 -30.87
CA ARG A 304 5.71 61.02 -30.98
C ARG A 304 7.08 60.87 -31.64
N LYS A 305 7.04 61.07 -32.96
CA LYS A 305 8.10 61.65 -33.81
C LYS A 305 9.00 62.66 -33.06
N LYS A 306 10.32 62.45 -33.06
CA LYS A 306 11.31 63.11 -33.97
C LYS A 306 12.75 63.11 -33.40
N ARG A 307 13.66 62.69 -34.28
CA ARG A 307 15.03 63.21 -34.55
C ARG A 307 16.11 63.02 -33.46
N ALA A 308 17.10 62.17 -33.73
CA ALA A 308 18.39 62.50 -34.39
C ALA A 308 19.37 63.11 -33.37
N SER A 309 20.60 62.64 -33.15
CA SER A 309 21.59 62.10 -34.08
C SER A 309 22.82 61.60 -33.29
N LYS A 310 23.70 60.85 -33.98
CA LYS A 310 25.15 60.66 -33.68
C LYS A 310 25.49 59.82 -32.43
N LYS A 311 26.48 58.93 -32.41
CA LYS A 311 27.69 58.79 -33.24
C LYS A 311 28.26 57.37 -33.09
N LYS A 312 28.91 56.93 -34.18
CA LYS A 312 29.77 55.76 -34.40
C LYS A 312 30.84 55.52 -33.32
N GLN A 313 31.17 54.25 -33.08
CA GLN A 313 32.48 53.58 -33.35
C GLN A 313 32.49 52.24 -32.60
N ALA A 314 32.48 51.07 -33.25
CA ALA A 314 33.58 50.42 -33.99
C ALA A 314 34.74 50.03 -33.07
N THR A 315 34.87 48.72 -32.80
CA THR A 315 36.05 47.83 -32.91
C THR A 315 35.87 46.67 -31.92
N GLU A 316 35.70 45.42 -32.36
CA GLU A 316 36.71 44.48 -32.87
C GLU A 316 37.32 43.61 -31.75
N LYS A 317 37.40 42.31 -32.06
CA LYS A 317 38.34 41.28 -31.58
C LYS A 317 37.98 40.29 -30.45
N ALA A 318 38.22 39.04 -30.85
CA ALA A 318 38.93 37.96 -30.15
C ALA A 318 38.13 36.91 -29.36
N THR A 319 37.82 35.83 -30.10
CA THR A 319 38.22 34.43 -29.82
C THR A 319 38.73 34.08 -28.40
N THR A 320 38.13 33.06 -27.79
CA THR A 320 38.80 31.80 -27.39
C THR A 320 37.85 30.79 -26.72
N PRO A 321 38.11 29.47 -26.83
CA PRO A 321 37.22 28.41 -26.37
C PRO A 321 37.54 27.97 -24.93
N LYS A 322 36.52 27.78 -24.08
CA LYS A 322 36.70 27.20 -22.74
C LYS A 322 36.32 25.73 -22.67
N LYS A 323 37.36 24.91 -22.44
CA LYS A 323 37.41 23.48 -22.15
C LYS A 323 36.45 23.07 -21.03
N LYS A 324 35.75 21.95 -21.23
CA LYS A 324 35.08 21.16 -20.17
C LYS A 324 36.10 20.23 -19.51
N PRO A 325 36.20 20.18 -18.17
CA PRO A 325 36.82 19.05 -17.48
C PRO A 325 35.77 17.99 -17.11
N THR A 326 35.96 16.79 -17.64
CA THR A 326 35.34 15.53 -17.23
C THR A 326 35.87 15.14 -15.84
N ARG A 327 35.01 15.10 -14.83
CA ARG A 327 35.34 14.53 -13.51
C ARG A 327 34.66 13.18 -13.32
N LYS A 328 35.42 12.11 -13.56
CA LYS A 328 35.15 10.77 -13.06
C LYS A 328 35.14 10.82 -11.53
N ARG A 329 34.15 10.22 -10.87
CA ARG A 329 34.20 9.94 -9.42
C ARG A 329 33.84 8.48 -9.19
N ALA A 330 34.83 7.77 -8.67
CA ALA A 330 34.80 6.38 -8.27
C ALA A 330 33.77 6.13 -7.17
N ILE A 331 33.14 4.96 -7.22
CA ILE A 331 32.30 4.36 -6.19
C ILE A 331 33.24 3.48 -5.35
N PRO A 332 33.39 3.71 -4.04
CA PRO A 332 34.05 2.74 -3.17
C PRO A 332 33.09 1.59 -2.82
N GLU A 333 33.56 0.39 -3.10
CA GLU A 333 33.03 -0.92 -2.74
C GLU A 333 33.10 -1.10 -1.21
N ILE A 334 31.95 -1.23 -0.56
CA ILE A 334 31.87 -1.58 0.87
C ILE A 334 31.62 -3.09 0.94
N LYS A 335 32.68 -3.84 1.22
CA LYS A 335 32.62 -5.25 1.65
C LYS A 335 32.08 -5.27 3.10
N LEU A 336 30.92 -5.88 3.29
CA LEU A 336 30.41 -6.25 4.60
C LEU A 336 30.53 -7.76 4.76
N THR A 337 31.47 -8.16 5.60
CA THR A 337 31.59 -9.49 6.19
C THR A 337 30.47 -9.69 7.23
N PRO A 338 29.70 -10.78 7.21
CA PRO A 338 28.87 -11.16 8.34
C PRO A 338 29.67 -12.06 9.28
N GLN A 339 30.00 -11.51 10.46
CA GLN A 339 30.52 -12.27 11.59
C GLN A 339 29.34 -12.86 12.37
N ASN A 340 29.20 -14.17 12.19
CA ASN A 340 28.90 -15.20 13.20
C ASN A 340 28.48 -14.71 14.61
N GLN A 341 27.29 -15.11 15.06
CA GLN A 341 27.01 -15.34 16.48
C GLN A 341 25.87 -16.35 16.64
N SER A 342 26.27 -17.54 17.04
CA SER A 342 25.50 -18.64 17.61
C SER A 342 24.73 -18.22 18.87
N THR A 343 23.49 -18.67 19.00
CA THR A 343 22.70 -18.58 20.23
C THR A 343 22.50 -20.01 20.76
N PRO A 344 22.92 -20.32 21.99
CA PRO A 344 22.55 -21.57 22.67
C PRO A 344 21.08 -21.53 23.11
N GLN A 345 20.43 -22.68 23.00
CA GLN A 345 19.13 -22.95 23.58
C GLN A 345 19.29 -23.11 25.09
N GLU A 346 18.46 -22.42 25.86
CA GLU A 346 18.27 -22.70 27.28
C GLU A 346 16.79 -23.02 27.50
N GLU A 347 16.59 -24.25 27.95
CA GLU A 347 15.36 -24.93 28.30
C GLU A 347 15.01 -24.51 29.73
N ILE A 348 13.88 -23.85 29.91
CA ILE A 348 13.37 -23.50 31.24
C ILE A 348 12.08 -24.29 31.45
N GLN A 349 12.19 -25.25 32.36
CA GLN A 349 11.09 -26.02 32.94
C GLN A 349 10.29 -25.11 33.89
N GLU A 350 8.97 -25.22 33.80
CA GLU A 350 7.99 -24.45 34.55
C GLU A 350 7.60 -25.27 35.80
N GLU A 351 8.22 -24.98 36.94
CA GLU A 351 7.81 -25.49 38.25
C GLU A 351 7.02 -24.40 38.98
N VAL A 352 5.75 -24.67 39.24
CA VAL A 352 4.81 -23.76 39.89
C VAL A 352 4.87 -24.02 41.39
N GLU A 353 5.66 -23.20 42.09
CA GLU A 353 5.68 -23.17 43.55
C GLU A 353 4.70 -22.09 44.07
N VAL A 354 3.82 -22.52 44.97
CA VAL A 354 2.80 -21.70 45.64
C VAL A 354 3.49 -20.88 46.73
N ILE A 355 3.58 -19.56 46.55
CA ILE A 355 4.16 -18.64 47.55
C ILE A 355 3.03 -17.87 48.24
N GLU A 356 2.95 -18.10 49.55
CA GLU A 356 2.13 -17.37 50.51
C GLU A 356 2.48 -15.88 50.54
N THR A 357 1.45 -15.06 50.68
CA THR A 357 1.55 -13.59 50.70
C THR A 357 2.01 -13.12 52.08
N PRO A 358 3.20 -12.50 52.25
CA PRO A 358 3.59 -11.92 53.52
C PRO A 358 3.03 -10.49 53.66
N GLU A 359 2.68 -10.18 54.90
CA GLU A 359 2.17 -8.92 55.42
C GLU A 359 3.16 -7.75 55.22
N PRO A 360 2.69 -6.53 54.86
CA PRO A 360 3.57 -5.42 54.50
C PRO A 360 4.25 -4.78 55.72
N GLN A 361 5.58 -4.83 55.76
CA GLN A 361 6.40 -4.02 56.66
C GLN A 361 6.59 -2.58 56.13
N PRO A 362 6.78 -1.59 57.02
CA PRO A 362 6.87 -0.17 56.67
C PRO A 362 8.15 0.16 55.87
N GLU A 363 7.97 0.91 54.79
CA GLU A 363 9.02 1.38 53.88
C GLU A 363 10.08 2.25 54.60
N PRO A 364 11.38 2.02 54.37
CA PRO A 364 12.42 2.95 54.79
C PRO A 364 12.39 4.22 53.93
N VAL A 365 12.44 5.37 54.60
CA VAL A 365 12.53 6.70 54.00
C VAL A 365 13.82 6.81 53.19
N ILE A 366 13.70 6.76 51.86
CA ILE A 366 14.79 7.01 50.92
C ILE A 366 14.97 8.53 50.82
N GLU A 367 16.09 9.05 51.31
CA GLU A 367 16.54 10.41 51.06
C GLU A 367 16.71 10.61 49.55
N GLN A 368 15.91 11.53 49.00
CA GLN A 368 15.97 11.89 47.58
C GLN A 368 17.32 12.57 47.29
N PRO A 369 18.14 12.05 46.35
CA PRO A 369 19.35 12.74 45.95
C PRO A 369 18.97 14.08 45.31
N GLU A 370 19.59 15.15 45.79
CA GLU A 370 19.39 16.52 45.32
C GLU A 370 19.46 16.58 43.79
N ALA A 371 18.41 17.10 43.17
CA ALA A 371 18.30 17.19 41.73
C ALA A 371 19.42 18.08 41.16
N ILE A 372 20.43 17.46 40.55
CA ILE A 372 21.49 18.16 39.81
C ILE A 372 20.81 18.95 38.70
N THR A 373 20.69 20.26 38.92
CA THR A 373 20.00 21.18 38.03
C THR A 373 20.99 21.58 36.94
N PHE A 374 20.89 20.94 35.78
CA PHE A 374 21.75 21.27 34.64
C PHE A 374 21.42 22.66 34.09
N GLU A 375 22.37 23.58 34.19
CA GLU A 375 22.25 24.89 33.57
C GLU A 375 22.21 24.76 32.03
N PRO A 376 21.16 25.29 31.36
CA PRO A 376 21.07 25.23 29.92
C PRO A 376 22.21 26.02 29.27
N VAL A 377 22.92 25.40 28.34
CA VAL A 377 24.03 26.02 27.58
C VAL A 377 23.64 27.41 27.10
N ASP A 378 24.30 28.40 27.68
CA ASP A 378 23.86 29.78 27.60
C ASP A 378 23.94 30.28 26.16
N SER A 379 22.84 30.84 25.66
CA SER A 379 22.67 31.15 24.24
C SER A 379 23.67 32.19 23.71
N ASN A 380 24.24 32.98 24.62
CA ASN A 380 25.29 33.95 24.35
C ASN A 380 26.65 33.30 24.05
N SER A 381 26.95 32.13 24.62
CA SER A 381 28.19 31.38 24.34
C SER A 381 28.27 30.87 22.89
N LEU A 382 27.13 30.81 22.19
CA LEU A 382 27.03 30.34 20.81
C LEU A 382 27.12 31.46 19.77
N LYS A 383 27.28 32.72 20.19
CA LYS A 383 27.38 33.87 19.29
C LYS A 383 28.77 33.90 18.64
N GLY A 384 28.85 34.08 17.32
CA GLY A 384 30.11 34.03 16.54
C GLY A 384 30.42 32.69 15.88
N LEU A 385 29.88 31.57 16.38
CA LEU A 385 30.12 30.23 15.78
C LEU A 385 29.31 30.00 14.51
N SER A 386 29.86 29.21 13.58
CA SER A 386 29.20 28.80 12.34
C SER A 386 27.95 27.96 12.63
N LYS A 387 26.94 28.03 11.75
CA LYS A 387 25.68 27.26 11.88
C LYS A 387 25.94 25.74 11.98
N LYS A 388 27.03 25.26 11.38
CA LYS A 388 27.45 23.84 11.45
C LYS A 388 28.04 23.49 12.82
N GLU A 389 28.84 24.36 13.42
CA GLU A 389 29.44 24.19 14.75
C GLU A 389 28.39 24.25 15.86
N ARG A 390 27.45 25.20 15.79
CA ARG A 390 26.32 25.27 16.73
C ARG A 390 25.50 23.99 16.74
N ARG A 391 25.32 23.35 15.58
CA ARG A 391 24.65 22.04 15.48
C ARG A 391 25.48 20.90 16.08
N LYS A 392 26.80 20.93 15.93
CA LYS A 392 27.72 19.93 16.49
C LYS A 392 27.73 20.01 18.03
N ILE A 393 27.87 21.22 18.59
CA ILE A 393 27.86 21.46 20.04
C ILE A 393 26.52 21.03 20.65
N ARG A 394 25.40 21.41 20.03
CA ARG A 394 24.06 20.96 20.49
C ARG A 394 23.84 19.45 20.40
N LYS A 395 24.55 18.76 19.48
CA LYS A 395 24.47 17.30 19.36
C LYS A 395 25.28 16.62 20.46
N GLN A 396 26.50 17.13 20.73
CA GLN A 396 27.36 16.63 21.80
C GLN A 396 26.73 16.82 23.18
N ALA A 397 26.15 17.99 23.48
CA ALA A 397 25.46 18.23 24.75
C ALA A 397 24.27 17.27 24.97
N ARG A 398 23.56 16.88 23.91
CA ARG A 398 22.47 15.89 23.98
C ARG A 398 22.96 14.45 24.12
N GLU A 399 24.18 14.15 23.65
CA GLU A 399 24.79 12.83 23.80
C GLU A 399 25.31 12.67 25.23
N GLN A 400 25.97 13.69 25.79
CA GLN A 400 26.38 13.71 27.21
C GLN A 400 25.20 13.54 28.17
N GLN A 401 24.09 14.28 27.95
CA GLN A 401 22.88 14.10 28.76
C GLN A 401 22.29 12.68 28.70
N ARG A 402 22.49 11.95 27.59
CA ARG A 402 22.02 10.57 27.47
C ARG A 402 22.95 9.59 28.17
N GLU A 403 24.26 9.83 28.12
CA GLU A 403 25.25 9.04 28.82
C GLU A 403 25.07 9.17 30.33
N GLU A 404 24.92 10.40 30.85
CA GLU A 404 24.68 10.65 32.27
C GLU A 404 23.36 10.03 32.76
N GLN A 405 22.28 10.11 31.98
CA GLN A 405 21.02 9.42 32.31
C GLN A 405 21.14 7.90 32.31
N HIS A 406 22.02 7.36 31.46
CA HIS A 406 22.25 5.93 31.37
C HIS A 406 23.12 5.43 32.52
N ASP A 407 24.12 6.20 32.94
CA ASP A 407 24.99 5.88 34.07
C ASP A 407 24.26 6.03 35.40
N GLY A 408 23.43 7.07 35.57
CA GLY A 408 22.57 7.21 36.76
C GLY A 408 21.57 6.06 36.94
N ARG A 409 21.19 5.38 35.85
CA ARG A 409 20.35 4.16 35.91
C ARG A 409 21.12 2.87 36.19
N ARG A 410 22.45 2.88 36.06
CA ARG A 410 23.30 1.73 36.42
C ARG A 410 23.78 1.80 37.85
N SER A 411 23.85 3.00 38.42
CA SER A 411 24.32 3.25 39.78
C SER A 411 23.21 3.21 40.84
N ALA A 412 21.94 3.29 40.43
CA ALA A 412 20.76 3.05 41.25
C ALA A 412 20.21 1.66 40.94
#